data_AF-A0A0B8NWT8-F1
#
_entry.id   AF-A0A0B8NWT8-F1
#
_cell.length_a   1.000
_cell.length_b   1.000
_cell.length_c   1.000
_cell.angle_alpha   90.00
_cell.angle_beta   90.00
_cell.angle_gamma   90.00
#
_symmetry.space_group_name_H-M   'P 1'
#
loop_
_entity.id
_entity.type
_entity.pdbx_description
1 polymer ?
#
loop_
_entity_poly.entity_id
_entity_poly.type
_entity_poly.pdbx_seq_one_letter_code
_entity_poly.pdbx_strand_id
1 'polypeptide(L)' 'MHIGDLLEIAQKSKDYQVVGVYDPTNERMIPVCDDLEIPHKLMYTDWQQMLEETQPDLASSAR' A
#
# COMPACT_ATOMS: atom_id res chain seq x y z
N MET A 1 -8.90 12.74 -1.00
CA MET A 1 -8.32 11.52 -1.58
C MET A 1 -7.95 10.64 -0.41
N HIS A 2 -8.64 9.51 -0.26
CA HIS A 2 -8.30 8.47 0.70
C HIS A 2 -7.13 7.66 0.12
N ILE A 3 -6.29 7.07 0.98
CA ILE A 3 -5.13 6.29 0.51
C ILE A 3 -5.56 5.10 -0.38
N GLY A 4 -6.76 4.57 -0.14
CA GLY A 4 -7.39 3.55 -0.97
C GLY A 4 -7.63 3.97 -2.42
N ASP A 5 -7.94 5.25 -2.67
CA ASP A 5 -8.19 5.76 -4.03
C ASP A 5 -6.92 5.67 -4.88
N LEU A 6 -5.75 5.98 -4.30
CA LEU A 6 -4.46 5.91 -4.98
C LEU A 6 -4.02 4.47 -5.22
N LEU A 7 -4.28 3.57 -4.27
CA LEU A 7 -4.03 2.14 -4.43
C LEU A 7 -4.90 1.54 -5.54
N GLU A 8 -6.17 1.95 -5.63
CA GLU A 8 -7.07 1.53 -6.69
C GLU A 8 -6.60 2.01 -8.07
N ILE A 9 -6.14 3.26 -8.19
CA ILE A 9 -5.56 3.79 -9.42
C ILE A 9 -4.29 3.01 -9.80
N ALA A 10 -3.41 2.76 -8.82
CA ALA A 10 -2.17 2.01 -9.05
C ALA A 10 -2.48 0.58 -9.53
N GLN A 11 -3.44 -0.11 -8.92
CA GLN A 11 -3.81 -1.48 -9.32
C GLN A 11 -4.44 -1.58 -10.71
N LYS A 12 -5.16 -0.54 -11.16
CA LYS A 12 -5.75 -0.51 -12.50
C LYS A 12 -4.76 -0.11 -13.59
N SER A 13 -3.61 0.45 -13.21
CA SER A 13 -2.57 0.87 -14.14
C SER A 13 -1.60 -0.28 -14.45
N LYS A 14 -1.05 -0.29 -15.67
CA LYS A 14 0.09 -1.15 -16.03
C LYS A 14 1.44 -0.49 -15.78
N ASP A 15 1.42 0.81 -15.49
CA ASP A 15 2.61 1.64 -15.31
C ASP A 15 3.07 1.66 -13.86
N TYR A 16 2.24 1.15 -12.94
CA TYR A 16 2.51 1.11 -11.51
C TYR A 16 2.37 -0.31 -10.97
N GLN A 17 3.20 -0.62 -9.98
CA GLN A 17 3.10 -1.82 -9.18
C GLN A 17 3.06 -1.42 -7.72
N VAL A 18 2.07 -1.92 -6.97
CA VAL A 18 2.05 -1.76 -5.51
C VAL A 18 3.09 -2.70 -4.91
N VAL A 19 4.11 -2.14 -4.27
CA VAL A 19 5.19 -2.90 -3.61
C VAL A 19 5.06 -2.91 -2.09
N GLY A 20 4.22 -2.04 -1.51
CA GLY A 20 3.96 -1.96 -0.08
C GLY A 20 2.76 -1.07 0.25
N VAL A 21 2.06 -1.41 1.32
CA VAL A 21 0.98 -0.63 1.94
C VAL A 21 1.29 -0.48 3.41
N TYR A 22 1.22 0.75 3.92
CA TYR A 22 1.52 1.05 5.31
C TYR A 22 0.33 1.68 6.04
N ASP A 23 0.02 1.16 7.21
CA ASP A 23 -0.80 1.77 8.25
C ASP A 23 -0.35 1.20 9.61
N PRO A 24 -0.29 1.99 10.69
CA PRO A 24 0.01 1.47 12.03
C PRO A 24 -0.98 0.39 12.51
N THR A 25 -2.18 0.30 11.91
CA THR A 25 -3.27 -0.59 12.29
C THR A 25 -3.62 -1.54 11.15
N ASN A 26 -3.23 -2.81 11.26
CA ASN A 26 -3.56 -3.84 10.26
C ASN A 26 -5.06 -3.93 9.96
N GLU A 27 -5.92 -3.78 10.97
CA GLU A 27 -7.38 -3.84 10.81
C GLU A 27 -7.94 -2.83 9.81
N ARG A 28 -7.25 -1.70 9.60
CA ARG A 28 -7.63 -0.69 8.60
C ARG A 28 -7.18 -1.06 7.19
N MET A 29 -6.08 -1.79 7.06
CA MET A 29 -5.53 -2.22 5.77
C MET A 29 -6.24 -3.45 5.23
N ILE A 30 -6.57 -4.43 6.07
CA ILE A 30 -7.20 -5.70 5.67
C ILE A 30 -8.34 -5.50 4.67
N PRO A 31 -9.40 -4.71 4.96
CA PRO A 31 -10.52 -4.57 4.03
C PRO A 31 -10.09 -3.96 2.68
N VAL A 32 -9.17 -2.99 2.69
CA VAL A 32 -8.67 -2.35 1.47
C VAL A 32 -7.81 -3.31 0.64
N CYS A 33 -6.94 -4.08 1.30
CA CYS A 33 -6.09 -5.05 0.63
C CYS A 33 -6.90 -6.24 0.08
N ASP A 34 -7.93 -6.67 0.80
CA ASP A 34 -8.86 -7.70 0.34
C ASP A 34 -9.66 -7.21 -0.89
N ASP A 35 -10.23 -6.01 -0.82
CA ASP A 35 -11.02 -5.42 -1.91
C ASP A 35 -10.19 -5.17 -3.18
N LEU A 36 -8.90 -4.84 -3.04
CA LEU A 36 -7.99 -4.53 -4.14
C LEU A 36 -7.11 -5.72 -4.56
N GLU A 37 -7.34 -6.89 -3.98
CA GLU A 37 -6.57 -8.12 -4.19
C GLU A 37 -5.04 -7.94 -3.99
N ILE A 38 -4.67 -7.07 -3.04
CA ILE A 38 -3.28 -6.80 -2.67
C ILE A 38 -2.83 -7.90 -1.69
N PRO A 39 -1.74 -8.64 -1.98
CA PRO A 39 -1.25 -9.67 -1.07
C PRO A 39 -0.91 -9.11 0.31
N HIS A 40 -1.39 -9.75 1.38
CA HIS A 40 -1.15 -9.29 2.77
C HIS A 40 0.33 -9.24 3.17
N LYS A 41 1.21 -9.96 2.46
CA LYS A 41 2.66 -9.85 2.63
C LYS A 41 3.23 -8.46 2.29
N LEU A 42 2.45 -7.62 1.61
CA LEU A 42 2.80 -6.24 1.29
C LEU A 42 2.22 -5.26 2.32
N MET A 43 1.60 -5.74 3.38
CA MET A 43 1.10 -4.90 4.47
C MET A 43 2.18 -4.73 5.53
N TYR A 44 2.45 -3.50 5.88
CA TYR A 44 3.47 -3.12 6.84
C TYR A 44 2.89 -2.20 7.91
N THR A 45 3.23 -2.46 9.17
CA THR A 45 2.91 -1.57 10.30
C THR A 45 4.08 -0.69 10.72
N ASP A 46 5.24 -0.89 10.09
CA ASP A 46 6.44 -0.08 10.26
C ASP A 46 6.83 0.56 8.91
N TRP A 47 6.84 1.89 8.88
CA TRP A 47 7.14 2.67 7.68
C TRP A 47 8.59 2.52 7.23
N GLN A 48 9.53 2.50 8.17
CA GLN A 48 10.96 2.40 7.84
C GLN A 48 11.26 1.02 7.29
N GLN A 49 10.73 -0.03 7.93
CA GLN A 49 10.88 -1.40 7.44
C GLN A 49 10.36 -1.55 6.01
N MET A 50 9.16 -1.03 5.73
CA MET A 50 8.58 -1.08 4.38
C MET A 50 9.50 -0.43 3.35
N LEU A 51 10.01 0.78 3.62
CA LEU A 51 10.88 1.49 2.68
C LEU A 51 12.20 0.76 2.41
N GLU A 52 12.80 0.17 3.45
CA GLU A 52 14.06 -0.58 3.33
C GLU A 52 13.87 -1.89 2.54
N GLU A 53 12.79 -2.62 2.79
CA GLU A 53 12.52 -3.89 2.11
C GLU A 53 12.06 -3.71 0.66
N THR A 54 11.20 -2.71 0.41
CA THR A 54 10.51 -2.56 -0.88
C THR A 54 11.19 -1.58 -1.83
N GLN A 55 12.04 -0.68 -1.30
CA GLN A 55 12.77 0.35 -2.05
C GLN A 55 11.92 0.99 -3.16
N PRO A 56 10.79 1.64 -2.81
CA PRO A 56 9.85 2.12 -3.80
C PRO A 56 10.41 3.31 -4.58
N ASP A 57 10.13 3.38 -5.88
CA ASP A 57 10.45 4.55 -6.71
C ASP A 57 9.63 5.79 -6.28
N LEU A 58 8.43 5.57 -5.76
CA LEU A 58 7.52 6.61 -5.27
C LEU A 58 6.82 6.14 -4.00
N ALA A 59 6.85 6.98 -2.97
CA ALA A 59 6.08 6.80 -1.75
C ALA A 59 5.11 7.96 -1.58
N SER A 60 3.82 7.66 -1.40
CA SER A 60 2.78 8.66 -1.13
C SER A 60 2.17 8.41 0.23
N SER A 61 2.09 9.45 1.05
CA SER A 61 1.38 9.41 2.34
C SER A 61 0.24 10.43 2.32
N ALA A 62 -0.97 9.97 2.62
CA ALA A 62 -2.08 10.85 2.92
C ALA A 62 -1.97 11.29 4.40
N ARG A 63 -2.01 12.59 4.66
CA ARG A 63 -2.16 13.14 6.02
C ARG A 63 -3.63 13.22 6.38
#